data_AF-A0A6P8HIY5-F1
#
_entry.id   AF-A0A6P8HIY5-F1
#
_cell.length_a   1.000
_cell.length_b   1.000
_cell.length_c   1.000
_cell.angle_alpha   90.00
_cell.angle_beta   90.00
_cell.angle_gamma   90.00
#
_symmetry.space_group_name_H-M   'P 1'
#
loop_
_entity.id
_entity.type
_entity.pdbx_description
1 polymer ?
#
loop_
_entity_poly.entity_id
_entity_poly.type
_entity_poly.pdbx_seq_one_letter_code
_entity_poly.pdbx_strand_id
1 'polypeptide(L)'
;MMIILALIRIHQGKGKNLHVSAGDFGGVPNLFGVCIYAFMCQHSLPSFITPMKSKSHVNLIFVVDFGIILLFYSLLSFSAMFAFDDLLDLYTLNFHAYDPFIHYFLALFPVFTLSTNFPIISVTLRDNLKNLFYRAGHPYPWVIDKIVFPLVTILPPIAVAFATDNLEILVGVTGSYAGTGVQYIIPATLVYFARKQLRELANSYDNKHRSKFRQRSWIFFVLIWAVIGIAFITANHIITRK
;
A
#
# COMPACT_ATOMS: atom_id res chain seq x y z
N MET A 1 -10.33 -10.93 -15.29
CA MET A 1 -9.93 -11.17 -16.70
C MET A 1 -8.52 -11.77 -16.81
N MET A 2 -7.47 -11.12 -16.27
CA MET A 2 -6.10 -11.63 -16.37
C MET A 2 -5.93 -13.07 -15.83
N ILE A 3 -6.52 -13.38 -14.67
CA ILE A 3 -6.53 -14.75 -14.11
C ILE A 3 -7.12 -15.75 -15.12
N ILE A 4 -8.25 -15.41 -15.74
CA ILE A 4 -8.94 -16.29 -16.71
C ILE A 4 -8.07 -16.51 -17.94
N LEU A 5 -7.46 -15.46 -18.50
CA LEU A 5 -6.58 -15.56 -19.66
C LEU A 5 -5.32 -16.40 -19.36
N ALA A 6 -4.75 -16.25 -18.16
CA ALA A 6 -3.64 -17.06 -17.69
C ALA A 6 -4.03 -18.53 -17.53
N LEU A 7 -5.20 -18.82 -16.94
CA LEU A 7 -5.72 -20.18 -16.84
C LEU A 7 -5.99 -20.82 -18.22
N ILE A 8 -6.55 -20.07 -19.17
CA ILE A 8 -6.72 -20.53 -20.56
C ILE A 8 -5.37 -20.84 -21.19
N ARG A 9 -4.35 -20.00 -20.97
CA ARG A 9 -2.99 -20.22 -21.48
C ARG A 9 -2.37 -21.51 -20.93
N ILE A 10 -2.51 -21.73 -19.64
CA ILE A 10 -2.04 -22.94 -18.94
C ILE A 10 -2.78 -24.16 -19.50
N HIS A 11 -4.12 -24.08 -19.63
CA HIS A 11 -4.93 -25.16 -20.17
C HIS A 11 -4.58 -25.51 -21.63
N GLN A 12 -4.20 -24.53 -22.44
CA GLN A 12 -3.72 -24.72 -23.82
C GLN A 12 -2.30 -25.31 -23.91
N GLY A 13 -1.67 -25.69 -22.79
CA GLY A 13 -0.30 -26.22 -22.77
C GLY A 13 0.77 -25.19 -23.12
N LYS A 14 0.41 -23.89 -23.15
CA LYS A 14 1.34 -22.78 -23.36
C LYS A 14 1.92 -22.22 -22.06
N GLY A 15 1.52 -22.79 -20.91
CA GLY A 15 2.16 -22.55 -19.62
C GLY A 15 3.51 -23.25 -19.60
N LYS A 16 4.59 -22.49 -19.41
CA LYS A 16 5.95 -22.98 -19.60
C LYS A 16 6.67 -23.38 -18.30
N ASN A 17 6.15 -22.95 -17.16
CA ASN A 17 6.70 -23.29 -15.83
C ASN A 17 5.97 -24.46 -15.18
N LEU A 18 6.27 -25.71 -15.59
CA LEU A 18 5.87 -26.90 -14.80
C LEU A 18 6.83 -27.17 -13.62
N HIS A 19 8.07 -26.70 -13.71
CA HIS A 19 9.07 -26.83 -12.65
C HIS A 19 9.31 -25.47 -12.00
N VAL A 20 8.61 -25.21 -10.90
CA VAL A 20 8.86 -24.02 -10.06
C VAL A 20 10.26 -24.18 -9.46
N SER A 21 11.21 -23.33 -9.90
CA SER A 21 12.53 -23.26 -9.28
C SER A 21 12.37 -22.99 -7.78
N ALA A 22 13.17 -23.65 -6.93
CA ALA A 22 13.12 -23.46 -5.49
C ALA A 22 13.24 -21.97 -5.14
N GLY A 23 12.33 -21.47 -4.29
CA GLY A 23 12.24 -20.04 -3.99
C GLY A 23 13.56 -19.47 -3.50
N ASP A 24 14.01 -18.39 -4.14
CA ASP A 24 15.18 -17.64 -3.70
C ASP A 24 14.81 -16.75 -2.51
N PHE A 25 15.48 -16.99 -1.37
CA PHE A 25 15.31 -16.18 -0.17
C PHE A 25 15.76 -14.72 -0.38
N GLY A 26 16.54 -14.44 -1.43
CA GLY A 26 16.92 -13.08 -1.83
C GLY A 26 15.74 -12.18 -2.23
N GLY A 27 14.60 -12.75 -2.66
CA GLY A 27 13.41 -11.98 -3.04
C GLY A 27 12.49 -11.59 -1.87
N VAL A 28 12.68 -12.19 -0.70
CA VAL A 28 11.81 -12.00 0.49
C VAL A 28 11.76 -10.54 0.98
N PRO A 29 12.87 -9.77 1.05
CA PRO A 29 12.82 -8.37 1.45
C PRO A 29 11.97 -7.51 0.52
N ASN A 30 12.07 -7.72 -0.79
CA ASN A 30 11.26 -6.96 -1.76
C ASN A 30 9.78 -7.34 -1.65
N LEU A 31 9.48 -8.65 -1.50
CA LEU A 31 8.13 -9.14 -1.25
C LEU A 31 7.48 -8.47 -0.03
N PHE A 32 8.25 -8.23 1.05
CA PHE A 32 7.74 -7.54 2.23
C PHE A 32 7.26 -6.11 1.91
N GLY A 33 8.07 -5.33 1.17
CA GLY A 33 7.69 -3.99 0.74
C GLY A 33 6.45 -3.98 -0.16
N VAL A 34 6.41 -4.88 -1.14
CA VAL A 34 5.26 -5.04 -2.05
C VAL A 34 4.00 -5.43 -1.29
N CYS A 35 4.09 -6.33 -0.31
CA CYS A 35 2.95 -6.73 0.53
C CYS A 35 2.41 -5.55 1.35
N ILE A 36 3.27 -4.77 2.01
CA ILE A 36 2.84 -3.59 2.77
C ILE A 36 2.14 -2.59 1.86
N TYR A 37 2.70 -2.35 0.66
CA TYR A 37 2.08 -1.47 -0.32
C TYR A 37 0.72 -1.99 -0.80
N ALA A 38 0.62 -3.29 -1.11
CA ALA A 38 -0.61 -3.92 -1.59
C ALA A 38 -1.76 -3.84 -0.58
N PHE A 39 -1.46 -3.87 0.72
CA PHE A 39 -2.45 -3.72 1.79
C PHE A 39 -2.64 -2.27 2.29
N MET A 40 -2.06 -1.28 1.59
CA MET A 40 -2.16 0.13 1.97
C MET A 40 -3.54 0.72 1.63
N CYS A 41 -4.48 0.65 2.56
CA CYS A 41 -5.81 1.26 2.41
C CYS A 41 -6.15 2.30 3.49
N GLN A 42 -5.30 2.47 4.51
CA GLN A 42 -5.63 3.22 5.73
C GLN A 42 -6.03 4.69 5.52
N HIS A 43 -5.54 5.32 4.46
CA HIS A 43 -5.88 6.71 4.12
C HIS A 43 -7.33 6.88 3.64
N SER A 44 -7.93 5.82 3.11
CA SER A 44 -9.30 5.80 2.59
C SER A 44 -10.31 5.19 3.58
N LEU A 45 -9.84 4.42 4.57
CA LEU A 45 -10.70 3.77 5.58
C LEU A 45 -11.68 4.72 6.30
N PRO A 46 -11.29 5.94 6.72
CA PRO A 46 -12.22 6.85 7.41
C PRO A 46 -13.46 7.19 6.56
N SER A 47 -13.27 7.41 5.25
CA SER A 47 -14.35 7.74 4.32
C SER A 47 -15.33 6.57 4.14
N PHE A 48 -14.86 5.33 4.25
CA PHE A 48 -15.73 4.15 4.23
C PHE A 48 -16.50 3.96 5.53
N ILE A 49 -15.87 4.22 6.69
CA ILE A 49 -16.47 3.96 8.00
C ILE A 49 -17.49 5.06 8.39
N THR A 50 -17.24 6.30 7.99
CA THR A 50 -18.09 7.46 8.35
C THR A 50 -19.57 7.30 7.97
N PRO A 51 -19.94 6.86 6.76
CA PRO A 51 -21.35 6.68 6.38
C PRO A 51 -22.01 5.41 6.95
N MET A 52 -21.29 4.53 7.66
CA MET A 52 -21.87 3.28 8.16
C MET A 52 -22.83 3.50 9.34
N LYS A 53 -24.11 3.14 9.16
CA LYS A 53 -25.16 3.27 10.19
C LYS A 53 -24.88 2.47 11.47
N SER A 54 -24.30 1.27 11.34
CA SER A 54 -23.95 0.41 12.48
C SER A 54 -22.48 0.01 12.40
N LYS A 55 -21.77 0.19 13.52
CA LYS A 55 -20.34 -0.11 13.65
C LYS A 55 -20.05 -1.45 14.31
N SER A 56 -21.09 -2.23 14.65
CA SER A 56 -20.93 -3.46 15.45
C SER A 56 -20.17 -4.58 14.74
N HIS A 57 -20.25 -4.65 13.40
CA HIS A 57 -19.61 -5.69 12.59
C HIS A 57 -18.44 -5.18 11.74
N VAL A 58 -17.98 -3.94 11.96
CA VAL A 58 -16.92 -3.31 11.14
C VAL A 58 -15.64 -4.15 11.13
N ASN A 59 -15.23 -4.69 12.28
CA ASN A 59 -14.04 -5.55 12.34
C ASN A 59 -14.20 -6.84 11.51
N LEU A 60 -15.39 -7.45 11.50
CA LEU A 60 -15.65 -8.66 10.72
C LEU A 60 -15.60 -8.35 9.22
N ILE A 61 -16.20 -7.22 8.81
CA ILE A 61 -16.18 -6.76 7.42
C ILE A 61 -14.73 -6.60 6.95
N PHE A 62 -13.87 -5.94 7.73
CA PHE A 62 -12.46 -5.79 7.37
C PHE A 62 -11.71 -7.11 7.29
N VAL A 63 -11.91 -8.04 8.24
CA VAL A 63 -11.24 -9.35 8.20
C VAL A 63 -11.62 -10.12 6.95
N VAL A 64 -12.91 -10.12 6.58
CA VAL A 64 -13.40 -10.78 5.37
C VAL A 64 -12.84 -10.09 4.12
N ASP A 65 -12.87 -8.77 4.06
CA ASP A 65 -12.37 -7.98 2.93
C ASP A 65 -10.87 -8.22 2.68
N PHE A 66 -10.04 -8.09 3.71
CA PHE A 66 -8.61 -8.39 3.61
C PHE A 66 -8.32 -9.85 3.26
N GLY A 67 -9.13 -10.80 3.77
CA GLY A 67 -9.02 -12.21 3.41
C GLY A 67 -9.33 -12.48 1.93
N ILE A 68 -10.36 -11.82 1.39
CA ILE A 68 -10.72 -11.89 -0.03
C ILE A 68 -9.62 -11.26 -0.89
N ILE A 69 -9.11 -10.09 -0.52
CA ILE A 69 -8.00 -9.43 -1.23
C ILE A 69 -6.77 -10.33 -1.28
N LEU A 70 -6.39 -10.93 -0.14
CA LEU A 70 -5.27 -11.87 -0.07
C LEU A 70 -5.46 -13.08 -0.99
N LEU A 71 -6.68 -13.63 -1.06
CA LEU A 71 -6.99 -14.74 -1.96
C LEU A 71 -6.85 -14.33 -3.42
N PHE A 72 -7.38 -13.17 -3.81
CA PHE A 72 -7.26 -12.66 -5.19
C PHE A 72 -5.81 -12.37 -5.58
N TYR A 73 -5.02 -11.78 -4.69
CA TYR A 73 -3.59 -11.58 -4.92
C TYR A 73 -2.83 -12.89 -5.05
N SER A 74 -3.13 -13.87 -4.21
CA SER A 74 -2.53 -15.20 -4.31
C SER A 74 -2.88 -15.88 -5.64
N LEU A 75 -4.15 -15.83 -6.06
CA LEU A 75 -4.59 -16.39 -7.35
C LEU A 75 -3.92 -15.69 -8.53
N LEU A 76 -3.77 -14.37 -8.48
CA LEU A 76 -3.05 -13.61 -9.51
C LEU A 76 -1.59 -14.06 -9.59
N SER A 77 -0.87 -14.06 -8.47
CA SER A 77 0.55 -14.44 -8.41
C SER A 77 0.79 -15.87 -8.88
N PHE A 78 -0.02 -16.84 -8.42
CA PHE A 78 0.11 -18.22 -8.89
C PHE A 78 -0.24 -18.36 -10.37
N SER A 79 -1.31 -17.72 -10.84
CA SER A 79 -1.66 -17.77 -12.27
C SER A 79 -0.56 -17.20 -13.16
N ALA A 80 0.11 -16.13 -12.71
CA ALA A 80 1.20 -15.49 -13.42
C ALA A 80 2.44 -16.40 -13.48
N MET A 81 2.83 -16.95 -12.32
CA MET A 81 3.99 -17.84 -12.18
C MET A 81 3.91 -19.08 -13.10
N PHE A 82 2.73 -19.69 -13.22
CA PHE A 82 2.54 -20.87 -14.08
C PHE A 82 2.33 -20.54 -15.56
N ALA A 83 1.89 -19.32 -15.89
CA ALA A 83 1.54 -18.93 -17.26
C ALA A 83 2.69 -18.30 -18.07
N PHE A 84 3.66 -17.66 -17.42
CA PHE A 84 4.72 -16.87 -18.06
C PHE A 84 6.11 -17.21 -17.52
N ASP A 85 7.13 -17.14 -18.38
CA ASP A 85 8.55 -17.34 -18.01
C ASP A 85 9.14 -16.05 -17.44
N ASP A 86 9.08 -14.98 -18.23
CA ASP A 86 9.53 -13.64 -17.86
C ASP A 86 8.30 -12.78 -17.57
N LEU A 87 8.15 -12.37 -16.31
CA LEU A 87 7.09 -11.46 -15.89
C LEU A 87 7.56 -10.02 -16.01
N LEU A 88 6.84 -9.23 -16.81
CA LEU A 88 6.96 -7.78 -16.79
C LEU A 88 6.39 -7.21 -15.48
N ASP A 89 6.95 -6.09 -15.01
CA ASP A 89 6.56 -5.37 -13.77
C ASP A 89 5.05 -5.14 -13.65
N LEU A 90 4.38 -4.85 -14.78
CA LEU A 90 2.94 -4.79 -14.85
C LEU A 90 2.37 -6.08 -15.44
N TYR A 91 1.56 -6.79 -14.64
CA TYR A 91 0.96 -8.04 -15.08
C TYR A 91 0.13 -7.91 -16.36
N THR A 92 -0.52 -6.76 -16.57
CA THR A 92 -1.32 -6.47 -17.78
C THR A 92 -0.50 -6.51 -19.07
N LEU A 93 0.79 -6.15 -19.03
CA LEU A 93 1.67 -6.09 -20.20
C LEU A 93 2.09 -7.47 -20.71
N ASN A 94 2.00 -8.50 -19.85
CA ASN A 94 2.33 -9.88 -20.22
C ASN A 94 1.33 -10.49 -21.24
N PHE A 95 0.18 -9.85 -21.45
CA PHE A 95 -0.86 -10.30 -22.38
C PHE A 95 -0.79 -9.61 -23.76
N HIS A 96 0.35 -9.02 -24.14
CA HIS A 96 0.52 -8.32 -25.42
C HIS A 96 0.32 -9.21 -26.67
N ALA A 97 0.54 -10.52 -26.55
CA ALA A 97 0.37 -11.47 -27.65
C ALA A 97 -1.09 -11.95 -27.87
N TYR A 98 -2.06 -11.44 -27.10
CA TYR A 98 -3.48 -11.71 -27.29
C TYR A 98 -4.09 -10.78 -28.34
N ASP A 99 -5.36 -11.02 -28.68
CA ASP A 99 -6.11 -10.19 -29.62
C ASP A 99 -5.93 -8.68 -29.34
N PRO A 100 -5.76 -7.84 -30.37
CA PRO A 100 -5.53 -6.41 -30.20
C PRO A 100 -6.55 -5.74 -29.28
N PHE A 101 -7.82 -6.13 -29.33
CA PHE A 101 -8.85 -5.58 -28.44
C PHE A 101 -8.55 -5.87 -26.97
N ILE A 102 -8.19 -7.11 -26.64
CA ILE A 102 -7.85 -7.54 -25.27
C ILE A 102 -6.59 -6.81 -24.79
N HIS A 103 -5.58 -6.70 -25.66
CA HIS A 103 -4.35 -5.99 -25.34
C HIS A 103 -4.62 -4.51 -25.02
N TYR A 104 -5.33 -3.80 -25.89
CA TYR A 104 -5.68 -2.39 -25.66
C TYR A 104 -6.50 -2.20 -24.40
N PHE A 105 -7.49 -3.06 -24.16
CA PHE A 105 -8.31 -2.99 -22.95
C PHE A 105 -7.48 -3.17 -21.67
N LEU A 106 -6.59 -4.16 -21.63
CA LEU A 106 -5.73 -4.42 -20.47
C LEU A 106 -4.69 -3.31 -20.25
N ALA A 107 -4.16 -2.72 -21.33
CA ALA A 107 -3.22 -1.62 -21.25
C ALA A 107 -3.89 -0.30 -20.80
N LEU A 108 -5.11 -0.04 -21.23
CA LEU A 108 -5.87 1.17 -20.85
C LEU A 108 -6.43 1.12 -19.43
N PHE A 109 -6.65 -0.07 -18.87
CA PHE A 109 -7.23 -0.20 -17.53
C PHE A 109 -6.41 0.51 -16.43
N PRO A 110 -5.08 0.31 -16.32
CA PRO A 110 -4.23 1.11 -15.43
C PRO A 110 -4.26 2.60 -15.76
N VAL A 111 -4.30 2.98 -17.04
CA VAL A 111 -4.33 4.40 -17.45
C VAL A 111 -5.54 5.10 -16.86
N PHE A 112 -6.74 4.52 -16.98
CA PHE A 112 -7.95 5.12 -16.42
C PHE A 112 -7.90 5.16 -14.88
N THR A 113 -7.55 4.04 -14.25
CA THR A 113 -7.56 3.94 -12.78
C THR A 113 -6.52 4.85 -12.12
N LEU A 114 -5.31 4.94 -12.67
CA LEU A 114 -4.26 5.83 -12.16
C LEU A 114 -4.60 7.30 -12.45
N SER A 115 -5.15 7.61 -13.62
CA SER A 115 -5.53 8.98 -13.98
C SER A 115 -6.65 9.54 -13.11
N THR A 116 -7.61 8.71 -12.68
CA THR A 116 -8.67 9.17 -11.77
C THR A 116 -8.17 9.31 -10.34
N ASN A 117 -7.23 8.45 -9.90
CA ASN A 117 -6.70 8.47 -8.54
C ASN A 117 -5.68 9.59 -8.33
N PHE A 118 -4.86 9.92 -9.33
CA PHE A 118 -3.78 10.89 -9.20
C PHE A 118 -4.26 12.29 -8.74
N PRO A 119 -5.33 12.89 -9.32
CA PRO A 119 -5.87 14.16 -8.84
C PRO A 119 -6.42 14.09 -7.41
N ILE A 120 -7.10 12.99 -7.06
CA ILE A 120 -7.69 12.80 -5.72
C ILE A 120 -6.60 12.78 -4.65
N ILE A 121 -5.54 12.01 -4.88
CA ILE A 121 -4.39 11.92 -3.97
C ILE A 121 -3.68 13.27 -3.88
N SER A 122 -3.49 13.97 -5.00
CA SER A 122 -2.83 15.28 -5.03
C SER A 122 -3.59 16.33 -4.23
N VAL A 123 -4.92 16.42 -4.40
CA VAL A 123 -5.77 17.33 -3.62
C VAL A 123 -5.73 16.97 -2.13
N THR A 124 -5.82 15.68 -1.81
CA THR A 124 -5.76 15.21 -0.42
C THR A 124 -4.42 15.57 0.24
N LEU A 125 -3.30 15.36 -0.45
CA LEU A 125 -1.98 15.73 0.05
C LEU A 125 -1.86 17.24 0.27
N ARG A 126 -2.38 18.04 -0.67
CA ARG A 126 -2.36 19.49 -0.61
C ARG A 126 -3.12 19.99 0.63
N ASP A 127 -4.31 19.45 0.88
CA ASP A 127 -5.13 19.84 2.02
C ASP A 127 -4.49 19.39 3.35
N ASN A 128 -3.85 18.22 3.39
CA ASN A 128 -3.08 17.79 4.55
C ASN A 128 -1.88 18.70 4.84
N LEU A 129 -1.13 19.12 3.81
CA LEU A 129 -0.02 20.05 3.96
C LEU A 129 -0.49 21.42 4.48
N LYS A 130 -1.60 21.94 3.95
CA LYS A 130 -2.20 23.19 4.43
C LYS A 130 -2.58 23.12 5.91
N ASN A 131 -3.21 22.02 6.31
CA ASN A 131 -3.62 21.78 7.70
C ASN A 131 -2.41 21.62 8.61
N LEU A 132 -1.34 20.96 8.15
CA LEU A 132 -0.12 20.77 8.93
C LEU A 132 0.54 22.11 9.32
N PHE A 133 0.56 23.07 8.40
CA PHE A 133 1.16 24.38 8.65
C PHE A 133 0.15 25.43 9.11
N TYR A 134 -1.13 25.06 9.29
CA TYR A 134 -2.19 26.01 9.58
C TYR A 134 -1.96 26.70 10.92
N ARG A 135 -2.07 28.03 10.93
CA ARG A 135 -1.96 28.86 12.13
C ARG A 135 -3.25 29.63 12.34
N ALA A 136 -3.89 29.41 13.49
CA ALA A 136 -5.12 30.11 13.84
C ALA A 136 -4.88 31.64 13.79
N GLY A 137 -5.72 32.36 13.04
CA GLY A 137 -5.65 33.82 12.90
C GLY A 137 -4.77 34.33 11.74
N HIS A 138 -4.03 33.46 11.04
CA HIS A 138 -3.18 33.86 9.91
C HIS A 138 -3.51 33.04 8.65
N PRO A 139 -4.45 33.52 7.80
CA PRO A 139 -4.73 32.85 6.54
C PRO A 139 -3.51 32.92 5.61
N TYR A 140 -3.29 31.88 4.80
CA TYR A 140 -2.21 31.89 3.84
C TYR A 140 -2.42 32.96 2.75
N PRO A 141 -1.35 33.62 2.29
CA PRO A 141 -1.39 34.42 1.08
C PRO A 141 -1.88 33.59 -0.11
N TRP A 142 -2.60 34.23 -1.03
CA TRP A 142 -3.19 33.56 -2.21
C TRP A 142 -2.17 32.74 -3.01
N VAL A 143 -0.95 33.26 -3.19
CA VAL A 143 0.14 32.58 -3.91
C VAL A 143 0.52 31.27 -3.21
N ILE A 144 0.63 31.28 -1.88
CA ILE A 144 0.98 30.08 -1.12
C ILE A 144 -0.14 29.05 -1.22
N ASP A 145 -1.39 29.49 -1.03
CA ASP A 145 -2.57 28.62 -1.02
C ASP A 145 -2.87 27.95 -2.38
N LYS A 146 -2.71 28.70 -3.47
CA LYS A 146 -3.14 28.32 -4.82
C LYS A 146 -2.01 27.93 -5.76
N ILE A 147 -0.76 28.30 -5.48
CA ILE A 147 0.39 27.98 -6.33
C ILE A 147 1.37 27.07 -5.60
N VAL A 148 1.88 27.48 -4.43
CA VAL A 148 2.94 26.74 -3.74
C VAL A 148 2.47 25.35 -3.29
N PHE A 149 1.36 25.25 -2.55
CA PHE A 149 0.90 23.95 -2.07
C PHE A 149 0.61 22.96 -3.21
N PRO A 150 -0.15 23.29 -4.28
CA PRO A 150 -0.33 22.40 -5.42
C PRO A 150 0.97 21.98 -6.10
N LEU A 151 1.90 22.93 -6.34
CA LEU A 151 3.17 22.60 -6.98
C LEU A 151 4.01 21.63 -6.15
N VAL A 152 4.09 21.85 -4.84
CA VAL A 152 4.79 20.92 -3.92
C VAL A 152 4.18 19.52 -3.93
N THR A 153 2.88 19.38 -4.21
CA THR A 153 2.25 18.05 -4.31
C THR A 153 2.48 17.33 -5.63
N ILE A 154 2.71 18.06 -6.72
CA ILE A 154 2.78 17.49 -8.08
C ILE A 154 4.22 17.34 -8.57
N LEU A 155 5.11 18.28 -8.21
CA LEU A 155 6.50 18.29 -8.66
C LEU A 155 7.28 17.04 -8.21
N PRO A 156 7.16 16.54 -6.97
CA PRO A 156 7.94 15.36 -6.56
C PRO A 156 7.58 14.09 -7.36
N PRO A 157 6.30 13.72 -7.56
CA PRO A 157 5.95 12.61 -8.44
C PRO A 157 6.47 12.76 -9.88
N ILE A 158 6.43 13.98 -10.44
CA ILE A 158 6.98 14.25 -11.77
C ILE A 158 8.50 14.06 -11.79
N ALA A 159 9.22 14.60 -10.80
CA ALA A 159 10.66 14.45 -10.70
C ALA A 159 11.07 12.97 -10.57
N VAL A 160 10.33 12.18 -9.79
CA VAL A 160 10.54 10.73 -9.67
C VAL A 160 10.31 10.04 -11.02
N ALA A 161 9.23 10.39 -11.74
CA ALA A 161 8.95 9.83 -13.05
C ALA A 161 10.03 10.14 -14.10
N PHE A 162 10.74 11.27 -13.98
CA PHE A 162 11.91 11.57 -14.82
C PHE A 162 13.20 10.88 -14.36
N ALA A 163 13.27 10.45 -13.09
CA ALA A 163 14.47 9.88 -12.50
C ALA A 163 14.51 8.34 -12.54
N THR A 164 13.36 7.67 -12.50
CA THR A 164 13.28 6.21 -12.50
C THR A 164 12.05 5.67 -13.21
N ASP A 165 12.26 4.65 -14.04
CA ASP A 165 11.21 3.85 -14.67
C ASP A 165 10.99 2.51 -13.96
N ASN A 166 11.79 2.19 -12.94
CA ASN A 166 11.73 0.92 -12.24
C ASN A 166 10.63 0.94 -11.15
N LEU A 167 9.48 0.36 -11.49
CA LEU A 167 8.33 0.27 -10.60
C LEU A 167 8.59 -0.64 -9.40
N GLU A 168 9.38 -1.70 -9.57
CA GLU A 168 9.74 -2.64 -8.50
C GLU A 168 10.48 -1.90 -7.37
N ILE A 169 11.49 -1.10 -7.70
CA ILE A 169 12.23 -0.28 -6.72
C ILE A 169 11.32 0.77 -6.09
N LEU A 170 10.49 1.45 -6.88
CA LEU A 170 9.63 2.53 -6.38
C LEU A 170 8.59 2.01 -5.38
N VAL A 171 7.93 0.89 -5.70
CA VAL A 171 6.97 0.22 -4.81
C VAL A 171 7.70 -0.39 -3.62
N GLY A 172 8.87 -0.99 -3.83
CA GLY A 172 9.72 -1.55 -2.78
C GLY A 172 10.08 -0.49 -1.75
N VAL A 173 10.66 0.64 -2.15
CA VAL A 173 11.03 1.74 -1.25
C VAL A 173 9.79 2.36 -0.58
N THR A 174 8.75 2.67 -1.35
CA THR A 174 7.56 3.34 -0.81
C THR A 174 6.82 2.44 0.17
N GLY A 175 6.60 1.17 -0.16
CA GLY A 175 5.97 0.18 0.72
C GLY A 175 6.82 -0.10 1.96
N SER A 176 8.13 -0.27 1.78
CA SER A 176 9.03 -0.65 2.87
C SER A 176 9.26 0.45 3.90
N TYR A 177 9.51 1.69 3.47
CA TYR A 177 9.83 2.78 4.39
C TYR A 177 8.58 3.57 4.77
N ALA A 178 7.90 4.16 3.78
CA ALA A 178 6.71 4.99 4.05
C ALA A 178 5.55 4.12 4.57
N GLY A 179 5.35 2.94 3.98
CA GLY A 179 4.33 1.99 4.42
C GLY A 179 4.57 1.49 5.85
N THR A 180 5.77 1.06 6.21
CA THR A 180 6.11 0.69 7.60
C THR A 180 5.86 1.83 8.59
N GLY A 181 6.22 3.06 8.21
CA GLY A 181 5.97 4.24 9.03
C GLY A 181 4.47 4.45 9.31
N VAL A 182 3.67 4.49 8.24
CA VAL A 182 2.24 4.81 8.33
C VAL A 182 1.40 3.65 8.87
N GLN A 183 1.74 2.41 8.55
CA GLN A 183 0.96 1.23 8.95
C GLN A 183 1.38 0.66 10.32
N TYR A 184 2.66 0.75 10.70
CA TYR A 184 3.16 0.16 11.95
C TYR A 184 3.54 1.21 12.99
N ILE A 185 4.47 2.12 12.67
CA ILE A 185 5.07 3.02 13.65
C ILE A 185 4.04 4.05 14.17
N ILE A 186 3.36 4.76 13.28
CA ILE A 186 2.39 5.81 13.65
C ILE A 186 1.24 5.22 14.50
N PRO A 187 0.54 4.15 14.10
CA PRO A 187 -0.55 3.60 14.91
C PRO A 187 -0.07 3.07 16.27
N ALA A 188 1.08 2.39 16.32
CA ALA A 188 1.64 1.85 17.56
C ALA A 188 1.99 2.97 18.57
N THR A 189 2.64 4.03 18.09
CA THR A 189 3.02 5.18 18.93
C THR A 189 1.79 5.97 19.38
N LEU A 190 0.82 6.24 18.49
CA LEU A 190 -0.45 6.89 18.85
C LEU A 190 -1.17 6.12 19.95
N VAL A 191 -1.26 4.79 19.85
CA VAL A 191 -1.92 3.98 20.88
C VAL A 191 -1.14 3.99 22.19
N TYR A 192 0.20 4.00 22.14
CA TYR A 192 1.03 4.10 23.34
C TYR A 192 0.81 5.44 24.07
N PHE A 193 0.92 6.56 23.36
CA PHE A 193 0.77 7.89 23.94
C PHE A 193 -0.66 8.15 24.40
N ALA A 194 -1.67 7.77 23.62
CA ALA A 194 -3.07 7.90 24.03
C ALA A 194 -3.36 7.12 25.31
N ARG A 195 -2.85 5.89 25.47
CA ARG A 195 -3.01 5.10 26.70
C ARG A 195 -2.26 5.70 27.89
N LYS A 196 -1.10 6.33 27.66
CA LYS A 196 -0.32 7.01 28.68
C LYS A 196 -1.08 8.25 29.18
N GLN A 197 -1.49 9.12 28.26
CA GLN A 197 -2.24 10.33 28.55
C GLN A 197 -3.57 10.03 29.26
N LEU A 198 -4.29 8.99 28.84
CA LEU A 198 -5.55 8.61 29.48
C LEU A 198 -5.36 8.15 30.94
N ARG A 199 -4.24 7.47 31.25
CA ARG A 199 -3.91 7.06 32.62
C ARG A 199 -3.51 8.24 33.50
N GLU A 200 -2.84 9.23 32.92
CA GLU A 200 -2.45 10.45 33.62
C GLU A 200 -3.66 11.35 33.90
N LEU A 201 -4.63 11.42 32.99
CA LEU A 201 -5.86 12.21 33.17
C LEU A 201 -6.92 11.52 34.04
N ALA A 202 -7.07 10.20 33.95
CA ALA A 202 -8.11 9.45 34.66
C ALA A 202 -7.49 8.28 35.42
N ASN A 203 -7.34 8.44 36.74
CA ASN A 203 -6.86 7.39 37.66
C ASN A 203 -7.66 6.08 37.55
N SER A 204 -8.94 6.16 37.18
CA SER A 204 -9.79 5.03 36.80
C SER A 204 -10.75 5.46 35.69
N TYR A 205 -10.80 4.72 34.59
CA TYR A 205 -11.77 4.92 33.51
C TYR A 205 -12.31 3.57 33.05
N ASP A 206 -13.64 3.41 33.10
CA ASP A 206 -14.32 2.28 32.51
C ASP A 206 -14.62 2.58 31.03
N ASN A 207 -13.83 1.98 30.14
CA ASN A 207 -13.99 2.16 28.70
C ASN A 207 -14.92 1.09 28.15
N LYS A 208 -16.19 1.44 27.90
CA LYS A 208 -17.16 0.55 27.24
C LYS A 208 -16.71 0.03 25.87
N HIS A 209 -15.79 0.73 25.20
CA HIS A 209 -15.23 0.36 23.90
C HIS A 209 -13.76 -0.06 23.99
N ARG A 210 -13.33 -0.61 25.14
CA ARG A 210 -11.94 -1.04 25.36
C ARG A 210 -11.54 -2.10 24.34
N SER A 211 -10.41 -1.87 23.67
CA SER A 211 -9.80 -2.87 22.79
C SER A 211 -9.42 -4.15 23.54
N LYS A 212 -9.58 -5.31 22.89
CA LYS A 212 -9.16 -6.62 23.39
C LYS A 212 -7.64 -6.69 23.63
N PHE A 213 -6.85 -5.84 22.99
CA PHE A 213 -5.39 -5.75 23.15
C PHE A 213 -4.98 -4.88 24.36
N ARG A 214 -5.22 -5.37 25.57
CA ARG A 214 -4.98 -4.63 26.83
C ARG A 214 -3.50 -4.44 27.17
N GLN A 215 -2.66 -5.42 26.81
CA GLN A 215 -1.24 -5.43 27.16
C GLN A 215 -0.43 -4.41 26.33
N ARG A 216 0.74 -4.00 26.82
CA ARG A 216 1.67 -3.12 26.08
C ARG A 216 2.63 -3.89 25.18
N SER A 217 2.78 -5.20 25.41
CA SER A 217 3.77 -6.04 24.71
C SER A 217 3.59 -6.06 23.20
N TRP A 218 2.34 -6.07 22.71
CA TRP A 218 2.09 -6.03 21.26
C TRP A 218 2.57 -4.73 20.60
N ILE A 219 2.58 -3.61 21.33
CA ILE A 219 3.06 -2.32 20.81
C ILE A 219 4.57 -2.42 20.55
N PHE A 220 5.32 -2.90 21.56
CA PHE A 220 6.75 -3.11 21.43
C PHE A 220 7.08 -4.16 20.36
N PHE A 221 6.29 -5.23 20.28
CA PHE A 221 6.42 -6.23 19.22
C PHE A 221 6.28 -5.60 17.84
N VAL A 222 5.26 -4.78 17.59
CA VAL A 222 5.06 -4.09 16.30
C VAL A 222 6.20 -3.13 15.99
N LEU A 223 6.71 -2.40 16.98
CA LEU A 223 7.84 -1.49 16.78
C LEU A 223 9.15 -2.24 16.48
N ILE A 224 9.42 -3.33 17.19
CA ILE A 224 10.57 -4.21 16.92
C ILE A 224 10.44 -4.82 15.52
N TRP A 225 9.25 -5.30 15.17
CA TRP A 225 8.96 -5.84 13.84
C TRP A 225 9.19 -4.80 12.73
N ALA A 226 8.76 -3.56 12.94
CA ALA A 226 9.00 -2.47 12.01
C ALA A 226 10.52 -2.19 11.82
N VAL A 227 11.29 -2.20 12.92
CA VAL A 227 12.75 -2.03 12.86
C VAL A 227 13.41 -3.19 12.12
N ILE A 228 13.00 -4.43 12.40
CA ILE A 228 13.51 -5.62 11.70
C ILE A 228 13.19 -5.54 10.21
N GLY A 229 11.94 -5.20 9.85
CA GLY A 229 11.52 -5.06 8.45
C GLY A 229 12.35 -4.02 7.70
N ILE A 230 12.50 -2.82 8.27
CA ILE A 230 13.33 -1.75 7.69
C ILE A 230 14.79 -2.22 7.55
N ALA A 231 15.36 -2.83 8.59
CA ALA A 231 16.74 -3.32 8.54
C ALA A 231 16.94 -4.38 7.46
N PHE A 232 16.00 -5.31 7.32
CA PHE A 232 16.04 -6.39 6.34
C PHE A 232 15.98 -5.84 4.90
N ILE A 233 15.12 -4.86 4.63
CA ILE A 233 15.02 -4.20 3.32
C ILE A 233 16.23 -3.32 3.03
N THR A 234 16.71 -2.58 4.03
CA THR A 234 17.89 -1.72 3.88
C THR A 234 19.12 -2.57 3.55
N ALA A 235 19.30 -3.69 4.25
CA ALA A 235 20.37 -4.65 3.95
C ALA A 235 20.23 -5.19 2.52
N ASN A 236 19.01 -5.51 2.08
CA ASN A 236 18.78 -5.99 0.71
C ASN A 236 19.15 -4.96 -0.36
N HIS A 237 18.77 -3.69 -0.19
CA HIS A 237 19.17 -2.62 -1.12
C HIS A 237 20.69 -2.45 -1.18
N ILE A 238 21.37 -2.50 -0.02
CA ILE A 238 22.84 -2.36 0.05
C ILE A 238 23.54 -3.55 -0.60
N ILE A 239 23.10 -4.77 -0.33
CA ILE A 239 23.72 -6.01 -0.84
C ILE A 239 23.48 -6.16 -2.34
N THR A 240 22.25 -5.92 -2.80
CA THR A 240 21.83 -6.17 -4.17
C THR A 240 22.19 -5.02 -5.11
N ARG A 241 22.56 -3.84 -4.58
CA ARG A 241 22.81 -2.58 -5.34
C ARG A 241 21.72 -2.23 -6.36
N LYS A 242 20.50 -2.70 -6.09
CA LYS A 242 19.25 -2.29 -6.73
C LYS A 242 18.52 -1.40 -5.75
#